data_AF-A0AB35LAF1-F1
#
_entry.id   AF-A0AB35LAF1-F1
#
_cell.length_a   1.000
_cell.length_b   1.000
_cell.length_c   1.000
_cell.angle_alpha   90.00
_cell.angle_beta   90.00
_cell.angle_gamma   90.00
#
_symmetry.space_group_name_H-M   'P 1'
#
loop_
_entity.id
_entity.type
_entity.pdbx_description
1 polymer ?
#
loop_
_entity_poly.entity_id
_entity_poly.type
_entity_poly.pdbx_seq_one_letter_code
_entity_poly.pdbx_strand_id
1 'polypeptide(L)'
;MVIDWDKHLLNPLHNVFSEKVNWRPKTGEHYDIEGIFDRAYAQNYESLDGESGINTTRPILGVRDAIFKAAPVKGDKVFIYSVSTLFVVGDVHPDSHGGTHLILNKVVAS
;
A
#
# COMPACT_ATOMS: atom_id res chain seq x y z
N MET A 1 29.99 7.41 6.83
CA MET A 1 29.65 6.23 6.00
C MET A 1 28.14 6.12 6.01
N VAL A 2 27.49 6.18 4.84
CA VAL A 2 26.04 6.00 4.75
C VAL A 2 25.76 4.50 4.73
N ILE A 3 24.86 4.03 5.58
CA ILE A 3 24.43 2.63 5.62
C ILE A 3 23.42 2.43 4.48
N ASP A 4 23.61 1.37 3.69
CA ASP A 4 22.65 0.94 2.67
C ASP A 4 21.48 0.18 3.33
N TRP A 5 20.46 0.94 3.74
CA TRP A 5 19.30 0.40 4.45
C TRP A 5 18.42 -0.49 3.58
N ASP A 6 18.38 -0.29 2.26
CA ASP A 6 17.62 -1.18 1.37
C ASP A 6 18.22 -2.57 1.39
N LYS A 7 19.54 -2.67 1.22
CA LYS A 7 20.25 -3.94 1.24
C LYS A 7 20.15 -4.67 2.57
N HIS A 8 20.31 -3.95 3.68
CA HIS A 8 20.49 -4.56 5.00
C HIS A 8 19.20 -4.74 5.81
N LEU A 9 18.13 -4.01 5.49
CA LEU A 9 16.88 -4.04 6.27
C LEU A 9 15.64 -4.20 5.39
N LEU A 10 15.42 -3.31 4.42
CA LEU A 10 14.14 -3.29 3.68
C LEU A 10 13.98 -4.52 2.80
N ASN A 11 15.01 -4.89 2.02
CA ASN A 11 14.96 -6.05 1.14
C ASN A 11 14.74 -7.37 1.91
N PRO A 12 15.51 -7.69 2.98
CA PRO A 12 15.23 -8.87 3.80
C PRO A 12 13.84 -8.88 4.43
N LEU A 13 13.34 -7.73 4.90
CA LEU A 13 12.00 -7.63 5.51
C LEU A 13 10.91 -7.93 4.48
N HIS A 14 11.01 -7.36 3.28
CA HIS A 14 10.04 -7.62 2.20
C HIS A 14 10.03 -9.09 1.79
N ASN A 15 11.18 -9.77 1.75
CA ASN A 15 11.24 -11.20 1.44
C ASN A 15 10.44 -12.09 2.41
N VAL A 16 10.11 -11.60 3.62
CA VAL A 16 9.37 -12.36 4.64
C VAL A 16 7.90 -11.98 4.67
N PHE A 17 7.58 -10.69 4.62
CA PHE A 17 6.23 -10.19 4.90
C PHE A 17 5.44 -9.73 3.67
N SER A 18 6.12 -9.55 2.53
CA SER A 18 5.44 -9.07 1.34
C SER A 18 4.59 -10.16 0.68
N GLU A 19 3.57 -9.71 -0.03
CA GLU A 19 2.89 -10.51 -1.03
C GLU A 19 3.12 -9.93 -2.42
N LYS A 20 3.03 -10.80 -3.42
CA LYS A 20 3.02 -10.39 -4.81
C LYS A 20 1.72 -9.63 -5.08
N VAL A 21 1.80 -8.52 -5.81
CA VAL A 21 0.65 -7.71 -6.24
C VAL A 21 0.87 -7.22 -7.66
N ASN A 22 -0.20 -6.90 -8.38
CA ASN A 22 -0.10 -6.41 -9.76
C ASN A 22 -0.19 -4.88 -9.79
N TRP A 23 0.95 -4.23 -10.01
CA TRP A 23 1.04 -2.80 -10.17
C TRP A 23 0.54 -2.34 -11.54
N ARG A 24 -0.25 -1.28 -11.55
CA ARG A 24 -0.89 -0.74 -12.74
C ARG A 24 -0.70 0.79 -12.78
N PRO A 25 0.41 1.27 -13.34
CA PRO A 25 0.63 2.70 -13.48
C PRO A 25 -0.46 3.32 -14.35
N LYS A 26 -0.75 4.62 -14.18
CA LYS A 26 -1.69 5.36 -15.05
C LYS A 26 -1.36 5.23 -16.53
N THR A 27 -0.09 5.13 -16.84
CA THR A 27 0.44 5.01 -18.20
C THR A 27 1.52 3.94 -18.24
N GLY A 28 1.47 3.07 -19.24
CA GLY A 28 2.42 1.99 -19.43
C GLY A 28 1.87 0.63 -19.01
N GLU A 29 2.73 -0.38 -19.12
CA GLU A 29 2.37 -1.77 -18.88
C GLU A 29 2.23 -2.10 -17.40
N HIS A 30 1.30 -3.01 -17.11
CA HIS A 30 1.15 -3.58 -15.78
C HIS A 30 2.30 -4.56 -15.51
N TYR A 31 2.75 -4.63 -14.26
CA TYR A 31 3.78 -5.58 -13.85
C TYR A 31 3.62 -5.95 -12.39
N ASP A 32 4.15 -7.10 -12.01
CA ASP A 32 4.07 -7.54 -10.62
C ASP A 32 5.19 -6.92 -9.78
N ILE A 33 4.84 -6.56 -8.55
CA ILE A 33 5.75 -6.07 -7.52
C ILE A 33 5.50 -6.80 -6.20
N GLU A 34 6.38 -6.61 -5.23
CA GLU A 34 6.23 -7.10 -3.86
C GLU A 34 5.81 -5.95 -2.94
N GLY A 35 4.74 -6.14 -2.18
CA GLY A 35 4.27 -5.16 -1.21
C GLY A 35 3.65 -5.81 0.02
N ILE A 36 3.71 -5.13 1.15
CA ILE A 36 3.10 -5.57 2.40
C ILE A 36 1.73 -4.91 2.48
N PHE A 37 0.68 -5.72 2.33
CA PHE A 37 -0.68 -5.22 2.29
C PHE A 37 -1.34 -5.30 3.66
N ASP A 38 -1.64 -4.13 4.22
CA ASP A 38 -2.42 -4.00 5.44
C ASP A 38 -3.88 -3.71 5.08
N ARG A 39 -4.76 -4.65 5.45
CA ARG A 39 -6.20 -4.49 5.24
C ARG A 39 -6.73 -3.35 6.10
N ALA A 40 -7.67 -2.61 5.55
CA ALA A 40 -8.55 -1.77 6.33
C ALA A 40 -9.33 -2.60 7.36
N TYR A 41 -9.44 -2.07 8.58
CA TYR A 41 -10.39 -2.52 9.58
C TYR A 41 -11.37 -1.37 9.81
N ALA A 42 -12.66 -1.68 9.70
CA ALA A 42 -13.70 -0.80 10.21
C ALA A 42 -14.00 -1.27 11.63
N GLN A 43 -13.76 -0.42 12.62
CA GLN A 43 -14.17 -0.68 14.00
C GLN A 43 -15.34 0.24 14.32
N ASN A 44 -16.50 -0.39 14.56
CA ASN A 44 -17.62 0.30 15.20
C ASN A 44 -17.23 0.52 16.66
N TYR A 45 -17.33 1.76 17.14
CA TYR A 45 -17.25 2.03 18.57
C TYR A 45 -18.52 2.75 19.01
N GLU A 46 -19.05 2.34 20.15
CA GLU A 46 -20.04 3.12 20.87
C GLU A 46 -19.28 4.05 21.82
N SER A 47 -19.46 5.36 21.65
CA SER A 47 -18.99 6.33 22.64
C SER A 47 -19.86 6.23 23.89
N LEU A 48 -19.29 6.48 25.08
CA LEU A 48 -20.03 6.45 26.36
C LEU A 48 -21.21 7.43 26.39
N ASP A 49 -21.21 8.42 25.49
CA ASP A 49 -22.25 9.45 25.34
C ASP A 49 -23.37 9.06 24.36
N GLY A 50 -23.40 7.80 23.87
CA GLY A 50 -24.43 7.31 22.96
C GLY A 50 -24.24 7.71 21.49
N GLU A 51 -23.19 8.46 21.16
CA GLU A 51 -22.77 8.67 19.77
C GLU A 51 -22.04 7.42 19.26
N SER A 52 -22.62 6.75 18.27
CA SER A 52 -21.96 5.69 17.51
C SER A 52 -21.14 6.30 16.38
N GLY A 53 -19.85 5.98 16.34
CA GLY A 53 -18.92 6.43 15.30
C GLY A 53 -18.35 5.25 14.51
N ILE A 54 -18.05 5.47 13.23
CA ILE A 54 -17.27 4.53 12.42
C ILE A 54 -15.85 5.07 12.33
N ASN A 55 -14.89 4.38 12.95
CA ASN A 55 -13.48 4.60 12.66
C ASN A 55 -13.08 3.65 11.53
N THR A 56 -12.64 4.19 10.40
CA THR A 56 -12.17 3.41 9.25
C THR A 56 -10.68 3.64 9.07
N THR A 57 -9.88 2.58 9.24
CA THR A 57 -8.52 2.61 8.70
C THR A 57 -8.60 2.36 7.20
N ARG A 58 -7.81 3.11 6.42
CA ARG A 58 -7.72 2.90 4.96
C ARG A 58 -6.75 1.74 4.72
N PRO A 59 -6.95 0.91 3.67
CA PRO A 59 -5.97 -0.11 3.33
C PRO A 59 -4.65 0.56 2.93
N ILE A 60 -3.53 -0.03 3.32
CA ILE A 60 -2.19 0.48 3.04
C ILE A 60 -1.40 -0.60 2.31
N LEU A 61 -0.59 -0.19 1.35
CA LEU A 61 0.43 -1.04 0.77
C LEU A 61 1.81 -0.43 1.04
N GLY A 62 2.57 -1.07 1.92
CA GLY A 62 3.98 -0.76 2.14
C GLY A 62 4.83 -1.34 1.01
N VAL A 63 5.63 -0.50 0.36
CA VAL A 63 6.47 -0.87 -0.80
C VAL A 63 7.87 -0.32 -0.63
N ARG A 64 8.85 -0.94 -1.30
CA ARG A 64 10.20 -0.37 -1.45
C ARG A 64 10.25 0.49 -2.69
N ASP A 65 10.90 1.64 -2.64
CA ASP A 65 10.96 2.55 -3.79
C ASP A 65 11.72 1.92 -4.97
N ALA A 66 12.73 1.09 -4.68
CA ALA A 66 13.63 0.48 -5.66
C ALA A 66 12.95 -0.54 -6.60
N ILE A 67 11.74 -1.03 -6.28
CA ILE A 67 11.03 -2.02 -7.13
C ILE A 67 10.25 -1.37 -8.27
N PHE A 68 10.09 -0.04 -8.24
CA PHE A 68 9.32 0.67 -9.24
C PHE A 68 10.17 1.07 -10.45
N LYS A 69 9.58 0.93 -11.64
CA LYS A 69 10.18 1.47 -12.88
C LYS A 69 10.08 3.00 -12.96
N ALA A 70 9.07 3.57 -12.30
CA ALA A 70 8.84 5.00 -12.14
C ALA A 70 8.12 5.22 -10.81
N ALA A 71 8.42 6.33 -10.13
CA ALA A 71 7.86 6.61 -8.81
C ALA A 71 6.32 6.56 -8.81
N PRO A 72 5.70 5.93 -7.80
CA PRO A 72 4.25 5.81 -7.73
C PRO A 72 3.59 7.17 -7.51
N VAL A 73 2.42 7.39 -8.12
CA VAL A 73 1.67 8.64 -8.01
C VAL A 73 0.19 8.41 -7.70
N LYS A 74 -0.48 9.45 -7.17
CA LYS A 74 -1.93 9.44 -6.94
C LYS A 74 -2.68 9.05 -8.22
N GLY A 75 -3.58 8.09 -8.10
CA GLY A 75 -4.43 7.58 -9.18
C GLY A 75 -3.84 6.39 -9.96
N ASP A 76 -2.60 5.98 -9.67
CA ASP A 76 -2.14 4.64 -10.06
C ASP A 76 -3.04 3.58 -9.41
N LYS A 77 -3.03 2.36 -9.95
CA LYS A 77 -3.85 1.27 -9.47
C LYS A 77 -2.98 0.09 -9.06
N VAL A 78 -3.50 -0.72 -8.16
CA VAL A 78 -2.88 -1.98 -7.77
C VAL A 78 -3.95 -3.03 -7.56
N PHE A 79 -3.76 -4.20 -8.16
CA PHE A 79 -4.61 -5.35 -7.89
C PHE A 79 -3.92 -6.25 -6.86
N ILE A 80 -4.59 -6.43 -5.73
CA ILE A 80 -4.09 -7.27 -4.62
C ILE A 80 -4.67 -8.66 -4.78
N TYR A 81 -3.81 -9.65 -5.03
CA TYR A 81 -4.24 -11.02 -5.31
C TYR A 81 -4.92 -11.69 -4.11
N SER A 82 -4.38 -11.52 -2.89
CA SER A 82 -4.90 -12.16 -1.67
C SER A 82 -6.36 -11.82 -1.35
N VAL A 83 -6.82 -10.63 -1.76
CA VAL A 83 -8.22 -10.17 -1.57
C VAL A 83 -8.96 -9.98 -2.90
N SER A 84 -8.34 -10.39 -4.02
CA SER A 84 -8.90 -10.32 -5.38
C SER A 84 -9.58 -8.97 -5.70
N THR A 85 -8.96 -7.87 -5.29
CA THR A 85 -9.57 -6.53 -5.35
C THR A 85 -8.62 -5.53 -6.00
N LEU A 86 -9.18 -4.70 -6.89
CA LEU A 86 -8.49 -3.56 -7.48
C LEU A 86 -8.65 -2.33 -6.56
N PHE A 87 -7.52 -1.72 -6.25
CA PHE A 87 -7.45 -0.47 -5.50
C PHE A 87 -6.85 0.64 -6.37
N VAL A 88 -7.17 1.88 -6.01
CA VAL A 88 -6.53 3.08 -6.54
C VAL A 88 -5.71 3.75 -5.45
N VAL A 89 -4.53 4.23 -5.79
CA VAL A 89 -3.66 5.01 -4.90
C VAL A 89 -4.30 6.37 -4.65
N GLY A 90 -4.76 6.59 -3.43
CA GLY A 90 -5.31 7.87 -2.97
C GLY A 90 -4.24 8.83 -2.46
N ASP A 91 -3.23 8.30 -1.76
CA ASP A 91 -2.08 9.07 -1.29
C ASP A 91 -0.78 8.28 -1.27
N VAL A 92 0.34 9.00 -1.28
CA VAL A 92 1.70 8.46 -1.33
C VAL A 92 2.50 9.11 -0.21
N HIS A 93 2.93 8.32 0.77
CA HIS A 93 3.71 8.78 1.92
C HIS A 93 5.09 8.10 1.94
N PRO A 94 6.14 8.75 1.45
CA PRO A 94 7.52 8.27 1.58
C PRO A 94 7.92 8.19 3.05
N ASP A 95 8.61 7.12 3.45
CA ASP A 95 9.05 6.90 4.83
C ASP A 95 10.44 7.51 5.14
N SER A 96 11.08 8.14 4.15
CA SER A 96 12.44 8.71 4.19
C SER A 96 13.59 7.69 4.37
N HIS A 97 13.31 6.40 4.30
CA HIS A 97 14.27 5.31 4.45
C HIS A 97 14.37 4.41 3.21
N GLY A 98 13.65 4.74 2.13
CA GLY A 98 13.62 3.98 0.88
C GLY A 98 12.37 3.12 0.71
N GLY A 99 11.40 3.27 1.60
CA GLY A 99 10.06 2.74 1.45
C GLY A 99 9.01 3.83 1.29
N THR A 100 7.83 3.40 0.87
CA THR A 100 6.65 4.26 0.69
C THR A 100 5.41 3.54 1.19
N HIS A 101 4.56 4.24 1.93
CA HIS A 101 3.21 3.81 2.24
C HIS A 101 2.23 4.36 1.21
N LEU A 102 1.61 3.47 0.44
CA LEU A 102 0.55 3.81 -0.49
C LEU A 102 -0.80 3.70 0.23
N ILE A 103 -1.50 4.82 0.38
CA ILE A 103 -2.84 4.84 0.96
C ILE A 103 -3.84 4.53 -0.15
N LEU A 104 -4.59 3.45 0.03
CA LEU A 104 -5.45 2.89 -1.02
C LEU A 104 -6.92 3.23 -0.81
N ASN A 105 -7.66 3.33 -1.92
CA ASN A 105 -9.12 3.36 -1.93
C ASN A 105 -9.63 2.19 -2.78
N LYS A 106 -10.69 1.52 -2.33
CA LYS A 106 -11.32 0.45 -3.10
C LYS A 106 -12.01 1.05 -4.33
N VAL A 107 -11.79 0.44 -5.50
CA VAL A 107 -12.55 0.80 -6.70
C VAL A 107 -13.93 0.15 -6.59
N VAL A 108 -14.98 0.96 -6.50
CA VAL A 108 -16.36 0.49 -6.62
C VAL A 108 -16.75 0.58 -8.09
N ALA A 109 -17.23 -0.52 -8.67
CA ALA A 109 -17.81 -0.48 -10.01
C ALA A 109 -19.04 0.44 -9.96
N SER A 110 -19.11 1.37 -10.93
CA SER A 110 -20.26 2.26 -11.15
C SER A 110 -21.39 1.50 -11.84
#